data_AF-T1A4J0-F1
#
_entry.id   AF-T1A4J0-F1
#
_cell.length_a   1.000
_cell.length_b   1.000
_cell.length_c   1.000
_cell.angle_alpha   90.00
_cell.angle_beta   90.00
_cell.angle_gamma   90.00
#
_symmetry.space_group_name_H-M   'P 1'
#
loop_
_entity.id
_entity.type
_entity.pdbx_description
1 polymer ?
#
loop_
_entity_poly.entity_id
_entity_poly.type
_entity_poly.pdbx_seq_one_letter_code
_entity_poly.pdbx_strand_id
1 'polypeptide(L)'
;SVFDPELPNNEGTAAPITLIAPEGTVVNCRHPAPVVARMQIGHFMTEIIYRALAPVLPDRVIAGSGGTPATMQVFFGTRCSGDPFHAAVIRGGGMGAGAAGDGSGSFVFPANAANTPVEIFESDTPLVIRSRELLADSGGAGSSAARKAVGR
;
A
#
# COMPACT_ATOMS: atom_id res chain seq x y z
N SER A 1 14.17 0.28 -6.67
CA SER A 1 14.57 -0.21 -5.34
C SER A 1 15.34 0.88 -4.62
N VAL A 2 15.22 1.05 -3.31
CA VAL A 2 16.04 2.00 -2.52
C VAL A 2 17.52 1.60 -2.49
N PHE A 3 17.79 0.30 -2.65
CA PHE A 3 19.14 -0.25 -2.65
C PHE A 3 19.80 -0.07 -4.00
N ASP A 4 19.29 -0.73 -5.03
CA ASP A 4 19.77 -0.61 -6.41
C ASP A 4 18.70 -1.14 -7.39
N PRO A 5 18.21 -0.36 -8.36
CA PRO A 5 17.26 -0.82 -9.36
C PRO A 5 17.84 -1.80 -10.37
N GLU A 6 19.16 -1.82 -10.57
CA GLU A 6 19.85 -2.69 -11.54
C GLU A 6 20.15 -4.08 -10.96
N LEU A 7 20.08 -4.23 -9.63
CA LEU A 7 20.28 -5.53 -9.00
C LEU A 7 19.10 -6.47 -9.30
N PRO A 8 19.38 -7.72 -9.71
CA PRO A 8 18.34 -8.70 -9.93
C PRO A 8 17.63 -9.04 -8.61
N ASN A 9 16.30 -9.11 -8.62
CA ASN A 9 15.53 -9.49 -7.45
C ASN A 9 15.64 -11.00 -7.18
N ASN A 10 16.67 -11.41 -6.42
CA ASN A 10 16.91 -12.79 -6.04
C ASN A 10 17.49 -12.88 -4.61
N GLU A 11 17.60 -14.09 -4.08
CA GLU A 11 18.09 -14.35 -2.71
C GLU A 11 19.52 -13.84 -2.45
N GLY A 12 20.37 -13.77 -3.49
CA GLY A 12 21.73 -13.24 -3.36
C GLY A 12 21.76 -11.78 -2.92
N THR A 13 20.76 -10.98 -3.30
CA THR A 13 20.65 -9.58 -2.83
C THR A 13 20.27 -9.46 -1.36
N ALA A 14 19.64 -10.49 -0.79
CA ALA A 14 19.27 -10.55 0.62
C ALA A 14 20.35 -11.23 1.50
N ALA A 15 21.30 -11.95 0.89
CA ALA A 15 22.40 -12.62 1.60
C ALA A 15 23.17 -11.75 2.62
N PRO A 16 23.45 -10.45 2.39
CA PRO A 16 24.14 -9.62 3.38
C PRO A 16 23.23 -9.10 4.52
N ILE A 17 21.92 -9.40 4.48
CA ILE A 17 20.94 -8.89 5.44
C ILE A 17 20.69 -9.96 6.52
N THR A 18 20.96 -9.62 7.78
CA THR A 18 20.56 -10.46 8.92
C THR A 18 19.18 -10.04 9.43
N LEU A 19 18.19 -10.93 9.34
CA LEU A 19 16.84 -10.70 9.88
C LEU A 19 16.74 -11.25 11.30
N ILE A 20 16.55 -10.38 12.29
CA ILE A 20 16.25 -10.75 13.67
C ILE A 20 14.79 -10.40 13.95
N ALA A 21 13.94 -11.41 14.06
CA ALA A 21 12.53 -11.25 14.40
C ALA A 21 12.19 -12.17 15.59
N PRO A 22 12.04 -11.65 16.81
CA PRO A 22 11.71 -12.46 17.98
C PRO A 22 10.40 -13.23 17.79
N GLU A 23 10.38 -14.50 18.20
CA GLU A 23 9.18 -15.35 18.13
C GLU A 23 8.05 -14.77 18.99
N GLY A 24 6.81 -14.88 18.51
CA GLY A 24 5.62 -14.34 19.16
C GLY A 24 5.32 -12.88 18.83
N THR A 25 6.15 -12.22 18.02
CA THR A 25 5.89 -10.87 17.52
C THR A 25 4.91 -10.88 16.34
N VAL A 26 4.35 -9.72 15.99
CA VAL A 26 3.44 -9.57 14.85
C VAL A 26 4.08 -9.93 13.49
N VAL A 27 5.41 -9.87 13.40
CA VAL A 27 6.19 -10.23 12.21
C VAL A 27 6.80 -11.63 12.26
N ASN A 28 6.74 -12.30 13.42
CA ASN A 28 7.19 -13.69 13.61
C ASN A 28 6.27 -14.41 14.61
N CYS A 29 5.01 -14.56 14.23
CA CYS A 29 3.99 -15.18 15.07
C CYS A 29 4.08 -16.72 15.01
N ARG A 30 3.58 -17.39 16.05
CA ARG A 30 3.47 -18.85 16.12
C ARG A 30 2.05 -19.32 15.85
N HIS A 31 1.90 -20.48 15.22
CA HIS A 31 0.61 -21.17 15.14
C HIS A 31 -0.02 -21.29 16.55
N PRO A 32 -1.35 -21.06 16.72
CA PRO A 32 -2.38 -20.84 15.70
C PRO A 32 -2.72 -19.36 15.42
N ALA A 33 -1.77 -18.43 15.56
CA ALA A 33 -2.03 -17.00 15.35
C ALA A 33 -2.63 -16.73 13.94
N PRO A 34 -3.69 -15.91 13.82
CA PRO A 34 -4.31 -15.59 12.54
C PRO A 34 -3.44 -14.61 11.75
N VAL A 35 -3.16 -14.93 10.48
CA VAL A 35 -2.22 -14.16 9.63
C VAL A 35 -2.82 -13.64 8.32
N VAL A 36 -4.14 -13.76 8.13
CA VAL A 36 -4.82 -13.39 6.87
C VAL A 36 -4.58 -11.91 6.49
N ALA A 37 -4.53 -11.03 7.48
CA ALA A 37 -4.32 -9.59 7.29
C ALA A 37 -2.83 -9.16 7.31
N ARG A 38 -1.87 -10.09 7.15
CA ARG A 38 -0.43 -9.79 7.19
C ARG A 38 0.03 -8.70 6.23
N MET A 39 -0.71 -8.49 5.13
CA MET A 39 -0.48 -7.41 4.17
C MET A 39 -0.44 -6.04 4.86
N GLN A 40 -1.34 -5.79 5.82
CA GLN A 40 -1.42 -4.52 6.54
C GLN A 40 -0.10 -4.23 7.27
N ILE A 41 0.43 -5.23 7.96
CA ILE A 41 1.72 -5.14 8.66
C ILE A 41 2.88 -4.99 7.67
N GLY A 42 2.88 -5.79 6.60
CA GLY A 42 3.93 -5.75 5.57
C GLY A 42 4.07 -4.37 4.89
N HIS A 43 2.96 -3.66 4.66
CA HIS A 43 3.01 -2.30 4.09
C HIS A 43 3.71 -1.32 5.04
N PHE A 44 3.40 -1.37 6.35
CA PHE A 44 4.08 -0.53 7.34
C PHE A 44 5.59 -0.82 7.43
N MET A 45 5.99 -2.09 7.27
CA MET A 45 7.41 -2.46 7.35
C MET A 45 8.27 -1.69 6.34
N THR A 46 7.78 -1.44 5.13
CA THR A 46 8.54 -0.68 4.13
C THR A 46 8.80 0.75 4.58
N GLU A 47 7.79 1.44 5.12
CA GLU A 47 7.97 2.80 5.62
C GLU A 47 8.84 2.88 6.87
N ILE A 48 8.74 1.90 7.77
CA ILE A 48 9.61 1.78 8.94
C ILE A 48 11.08 1.67 8.48
N ILE A 49 11.35 0.81 7.49
CA ILE A 49 12.69 0.64 6.92
C ILE A 49 13.17 1.94 6.26
N TYR A 50 12.31 2.61 5.47
CA TYR A 50 12.68 3.86 4.80
C TYR A 50 13.00 4.97 5.80
N ARG A 51 12.21 5.09 6.87
CA ARG A 51 12.48 6.02 7.96
C ARG A 51 13.79 5.72 8.68
N ALA A 52 14.13 4.44 8.88
CA ALA A 52 15.40 4.04 9.48
C ALA A 52 16.60 4.33 8.57
N LEU A 53 16.42 4.22 7.24
CA LEU A 53 17.46 4.53 6.24
C LEU A 53 17.59 6.02 5.94
N ALA A 54 16.59 6.85 6.25
CA ALA A 54 16.58 8.27 5.93
C ALA A 54 17.83 9.06 6.36
N PRO A 55 18.44 8.81 7.54
CA PRO A 55 19.67 9.51 7.93
C PRO A 55 20.91 9.17 7.09
N VAL A 56 20.93 8.00 6.45
CA VAL A 56 22.10 7.48 5.70
C VAL A 56 21.90 7.49 4.18
N LEU A 57 20.64 7.43 3.72
CA LEU A 57 20.25 7.45 2.31
C LEU A 57 19.13 8.48 2.06
N PRO A 58 19.31 9.76 2.46
CA PRO A 58 18.24 10.77 2.40
C PRO A 58 17.70 10.98 0.99
N ASP A 59 18.55 10.82 -0.03
CA ASP A 59 18.19 11.05 -1.43
C ASP A 59 17.52 9.85 -2.12
N ARG A 60 17.44 8.69 -1.44
CA ARG A 60 16.89 7.44 -2.02
C ARG A 60 15.58 6.99 -1.40
N VAL A 61 15.24 7.48 -0.20
CA VAL A 61 13.99 7.16 0.47
C VAL A 61 12.90 8.18 0.12
N ILE A 62 11.65 7.76 0.27
CA ILE A 62 10.50 8.67 0.22
C ILE A 62 9.94 8.88 1.63
N ALA A 63 9.21 9.97 1.81
CA ALA A 63 8.41 10.24 3.00
C ALA A 63 7.26 9.20 3.15
N GLY A 64 6.56 9.27 4.29
CA GLY A 64 5.38 8.43 4.53
C GLY A 64 4.31 8.59 3.44
N SER A 65 3.68 7.48 3.09
CA SER A 65 2.68 7.37 2.02
C SER A 65 1.29 7.24 2.65
N GLY A 66 0.36 8.09 2.26
CA GLY A 66 -1.04 8.01 2.73
C GLY A 66 -1.78 6.73 2.31
N GLY A 67 -1.21 5.95 1.37
CA GLY A 67 -1.69 4.63 0.99
C GLY A 67 -1.15 3.46 1.82
N THR A 68 -0.40 3.74 2.90
CA THR A 68 0.19 2.71 3.78
C THR A 68 -0.61 2.63 5.10
N PRO A 69 -1.28 1.51 5.38
CA PRO A 69 -1.41 0.32 4.56
C PRO A 69 -2.48 0.51 3.48
N ALA A 70 -2.39 -0.27 2.40
CA ALA A 70 -3.41 -0.22 1.37
C ALA A 70 -4.75 -0.65 1.97
N THR A 71 -5.80 0.11 1.69
CA THR A 71 -7.11 -0.17 2.26
C THR A 71 -7.80 -1.25 1.42
N MET A 72 -8.05 -2.40 2.04
CA MET A 72 -8.84 -3.47 1.44
C MET A 72 -10.28 -3.37 1.93
N GLN A 73 -11.23 -3.30 1.02
CA GLN A 73 -12.66 -3.37 1.32
C GLN A 73 -13.22 -4.66 0.77
N VAL A 74 -14.01 -5.33 1.60
CA VAL A 74 -14.72 -6.55 1.24
C VAL A 74 -16.21 -6.26 1.29
N PHE A 75 -16.87 -6.46 0.15
CA PHE A 75 -18.30 -6.36 -0.02
C PHE A 75 -18.84 -7.77 -0.25
N PHE A 76 -19.89 -8.14 0.47
CA PHE A 76 -20.52 -9.45 0.30
C PHE A 76 -22.01 -9.35 0.64
N GLY A 77 -22.79 -10.28 0.11
CA GLY A 77 -24.22 -10.33 0.35
C GLY A 77 -24.93 -11.16 -0.70
N THR A 78 -26.18 -10.84 -0.95
CA THR A 78 -27.05 -11.55 -1.88
C THR A 78 -27.60 -10.58 -2.92
N ARG A 79 -27.62 -10.99 -4.18
CA ARG A 79 -28.24 -10.26 -5.30
C ARG A 79 -29.76 -10.34 -5.23
N CYS A 80 -30.45 -9.48 -5.97
CA CYS A 80 -31.90 -9.56 -6.13
C CYS A 80 -32.38 -10.89 -6.74
N SER A 81 -31.53 -11.58 -7.52
CA SER A 81 -31.79 -12.92 -8.04
C SER A 81 -31.78 -14.02 -6.97
N GLY A 82 -31.27 -13.73 -5.77
CA GLY A 82 -31.03 -14.72 -4.72
C GLY A 82 -29.61 -15.29 -4.72
N ASP A 83 -28.78 -15.00 -5.73
CA ASP A 83 -27.41 -15.49 -5.80
C ASP A 83 -26.48 -14.73 -4.84
N PRO A 84 -25.53 -15.40 -4.17
CA PRO A 84 -24.53 -14.72 -3.37
C PRO A 84 -23.56 -13.90 -4.24
N PHE A 85 -22.99 -12.84 -3.68
CA PHE A 85 -21.86 -12.13 -4.27
C PHE A 85 -20.79 -11.83 -3.21
N HIS A 86 -19.56 -11.72 -3.68
CA HIS A 86 -18.40 -11.32 -2.88
C HIS A 86 -17.42 -10.57 -3.78
N ALA A 87 -16.96 -9.41 -3.34
CA ALA A 87 -15.98 -8.60 -4.03
C ALA A 87 -14.99 -8.01 -3.03
N ALA A 88 -13.71 -8.11 -3.37
CA ALA A 88 -12.63 -7.49 -2.63
C ALA A 88 -11.95 -6.46 -3.52
N VAL A 89 -11.85 -5.21 -3.04
CA VAL A 89 -11.15 -4.14 -3.75
C VAL A 89 -10.07 -3.55 -2.87
N ILE A 90 -8.91 -3.30 -3.47
CA ILE A 90 -7.80 -2.61 -2.83
C ILE A 90 -7.77 -1.20 -3.38
N ARG A 91 -7.80 -0.21 -2.48
CA ARG A 91 -7.63 1.19 -2.85
C ARG A 91 -6.25 1.67 -2.42
N GLY A 92 -5.56 2.27 -3.38
CA GLY A 92 -4.33 3.01 -3.13
C GLY A 92 -4.60 4.38 -2.52
N GLY A 93 -3.57 4.96 -1.92
CA GLY A 93 -3.58 6.32 -1.40
C GLY A 93 -2.50 7.18 -2.05
N GLY A 94 -1.94 8.13 -1.31
CA GLY A 94 -0.78 8.89 -1.78
C GLY A 94 0.52 8.11 -1.57
N MET A 95 1.45 8.22 -2.51
CA MET A 95 2.87 7.90 -2.34
C MET A 95 3.59 9.14 -1.80
N GLY A 96 4.46 8.97 -0.80
CA GLY A 96 5.23 10.07 -0.21
C GLY A 96 6.21 10.71 -1.20
N ALA A 97 6.54 11.98 -0.97
CA ALA A 97 7.54 12.72 -1.74
C ALA A 97 8.97 12.23 -1.42
N GLY A 98 9.89 12.39 -2.35
CA GLY A 98 11.31 12.08 -2.17
C GLY A 98 12.21 13.20 -2.67
N ALA A 99 13.53 13.01 -2.60
CA ALA A 99 14.49 14.01 -3.11
C ALA A 99 14.34 14.27 -4.61
N ALA A 100 13.85 13.30 -5.37
CA ALA A 100 13.60 13.42 -6.81
C ALA A 100 12.33 14.20 -7.17
N GLY A 101 11.45 14.51 -6.21
CA GLY A 101 10.25 15.31 -6.45
C GLY A 101 9.06 14.98 -5.57
N ASP A 102 7.93 15.59 -5.92
CA ASP A 102 6.66 15.43 -5.20
C ASP A 102 6.15 13.98 -5.22
N GLY A 103 5.36 13.66 -4.20
CA GLY A 103 4.62 12.40 -4.15
C GLY A 103 3.55 12.30 -5.24
N SER A 104 3.00 11.10 -5.42
CA SER A 104 1.91 10.85 -6.39
C SER A 104 0.64 10.40 -5.70
N GLY A 105 -0.52 10.78 -6.25
CA GLY A 105 -1.82 10.29 -5.79
C GLY A 105 -2.18 8.92 -6.36
N SER A 106 -3.12 8.23 -5.71
CA SER A 106 -3.75 6.98 -6.17
C SER A 106 -2.79 5.80 -6.44
N PHE A 107 -1.76 5.65 -5.60
CA PHE A 107 -0.80 4.54 -5.62
C PHE A 107 -1.02 3.55 -4.48
N VAL A 108 -0.83 2.25 -4.77
CA VAL A 108 -0.90 1.16 -3.78
C VAL A 108 0.49 0.86 -3.20
N PHE A 109 1.22 1.88 -2.75
CA PHE A 109 2.58 1.67 -2.21
C PHE A 109 2.55 0.71 -0.99
N PRO A 110 3.54 -0.19 -0.81
CA PRO A 110 4.69 -0.48 -1.67
C PRO A 110 4.44 -1.51 -2.79
N ALA A 111 3.19 -1.92 -2.98
CA ALA A 111 2.81 -2.89 -4.00
C ALA A 111 2.64 -2.22 -5.37
N ASN A 112 2.90 -2.99 -6.43
CA ASN A 112 2.55 -2.60 -7.79
C ASN A 112 1.16 -3.13 -8.12
N ALA A 113 0.12 -2.50 -7.57
CA ALA A 113 -1.27 -2.85 -7.84
C ALA A 113 -2.01 -1.67 -8.48
N ALA A 114 -2.86 -1.99 -9.46
CA ALA A 114 -3.78 -1.03 -10.06
C ALA A 114 -5.10 -1.01 -9.29
N ASN A 115 -5.77 0.14 -9.27
CA ASN A 115 -7.13 0.22 -8.73
C ASN A 115 -8.11 -0.50 -9.68
N THR A 116 -9.07 -1.23 -9.11
CA THR A 116 -10.16 -1.85 -9.89
C THR A 116 -10.96 -0.78 -10.63
N PRO A 117 -11.19 -0.92 -11.95
CA PRO A 117 -12.07 -0.03 -12.70
C PRO A 117 -13.50 -0.06 -12.15
N VAL A 118 -14.20 1.07 -12.25
CA VAL A 118 -15.57 1.22 -11.72
C VAL A 118 -16.52 0.28 -12.47
N GLU A 119 -16.37 0.21 -13.79
CA GLU A 119 -17.20 -0.60 -14.68
C GLU A 119 -17.10 -2.09 -14.35
N ILE A 120 -15.90 -2.56 -14.00
CA ILE A 120 -15.67 -3.94 -13.57
C ILE A 120 -16.32 -4.19 -12.22
N PHE A 121 -16.14 -3.26 -11.26
CA PHE A 121 -16.75 -3.41 -9.93
C PHE A 121 -18.28 -3.42 -9.98
N GLU A 122 -18.90 -2.55 -10.77
CA GLU A 122 -20.36 -2.49 -10.93
C GLU A 122 -20.91 -3.66 -11.75
N SER A 123 -20.14 -4.19 -12.72
CA SER A 123 -20.51 -5.41 -13.43
C SER A 123 -20.50 -6.64 -12.50
N ASP A 124 -19.49 -6.71 -11.63
CA ASP A 124 -19.27 -7.88 -10.78
C ASP A 124 -20.06 -7.84 -9.46
N THR A 125 -20.69 -6.71 -9.11
CA THR A 125 -21.43 -6.55 -7.85
C THR A 125 -22.82 -5.93 -8.07
N PRO A 126 -23.77 -6.06 -7.14
CA PRO A 126 -25.02 -5.31 -7.20
C PRO A 126 -24.87 -3.85 -6.71
N LEU A 127 -23.63 -3.36 -6.57
CA LEU A 127 -23.34 -2.03 -6.02
C LEU A 127 -23.07 -1.04 -7.15
N VAL A 128 -23.45 0.22 -6.92
CA VAL A 128 -23.21 1.34 -7.85
C VAL A 128 -22.34 2.37 -7.17
N ILE A 129 -21.23 2.72 -7.81
CA ILE A 129 -20.31 3.78 -7.38
C ILE A 129 -20.89 5.11 -7.85
N ARG A 130 -21.34 5.91 -6.88
CA ARG A 130 -21.92 7.24 -7.17
C ARG A 130 -20.88 8.28 -7.57
N SER A 131 -19.69 8.19 -6.98
CA SER A 131 -18.61 9.15 -7.20
C SER A 131 -17.28 8.47 -6.93
N ARG A 132 -16.28 8.80 -7.74
CA ARG A 132 -14.88 8.44 -7.52
C ARG A 132 -14.05 9.66 -7.86
N GLU A 133 -13.39 10.22 -6.86
CA GLU A 133 -12.72 11.50 -7.01
C GLU A 133 -11.44 11.56 -6.20
N LEU A 134 -10.57 12.47 -6.61
CA LEU A 134 -9.37 12.83 -5.90
C LEU A 134 -9.74 13.80 -4.77
N LEU A 135 -9.41 13.44 -3.51
CA LEU A 135 -9.57 14.31 -2.34
C LEU A 135 -8.52 15.43 -2.33
N ALA A 136 -8.92 16.63 -2.78
CA ALA A 136 -8.05 17.81 -2.81
C ALA A 136 -7.38 18.08 -1.44
N ASP A 137 -6.15 18.57 -1.48
CA ASP A 137 -5.36 19.00 -0.32
C ASP A 137 -5.17 17.94 0.79
N SER A 138 -5.35 16.65 0.47
CA SER A 138 -5.18 15.54 1.42
C SER A 138 -3.73 15.09 1.61
N GLY A 139 -2.78 15.68 0.89
CA GLY A 139 -1.36 15.33 0.98
C GLY A 139 -0.69 15.92 2.21
N GLY A 140 0.37 15.28 2.69
CA GLY A 140 1.16 15.78 3.81
C GLY A 140 1.87 17.10 3.49
N ALA A 141 1.93 18.01 4.46
CA ALA A 141 2.67 19.26 4.33
C ALA A 141 4.20 19.00 4.29
N GLY A 142 4.92 19.70 3.40
CA GLY A 142 6.37 19.57 3.25
C GLY A 142 6.93 20.55 2.22
N SER A 143 8.27 20.68 2.15
CA SER A 143 8.96 21.52 1.17
C SER A 143 8.74 21.02 -0.27
N SER A 144 8.69 19.71 -0.44
CA SER A 144 8.16 19.01 -1.62
C SER A 144 6.72 18.60 -1.31
N ALA A 145 5.82 19.57 -1.23
CA ALA A 145 4.43 19.31 -0.87
C ALA A 145 3.84 18.33 -1.89
N ALA A 146 3.38 17.17 -1.42
CA ALA A 146 2.48 16.33 -2.20
C ALA A 146 1.15 17.08 -2.38
N ARG A 147 1.10 18.07 -3.28
CA ARG A 147 -0.13 18.81 -3.66
C ARG A 147 -1.04 17.95 -4.54
N LYS A 148 -1.14 16.66 -4.24
CA LYS A 148 -1.96 15.73 -5.01
C LYS A 148 -2.76 14.85 -4.09
N ALA A 149 -4.02 14.85 -4.44
CA ALA A 149 -5.15 14.28 -3.75
C ALA A 149 -5.12 12.75 -3.64
N VAL A 150 -5.75 12.23 -2.59
CA VAL A 150 -5.97 10.80 -2.33
C VAL A 150 -7.33 10.40 -2.89
N GLY A 151 -7.43 9.31 -3.66
CA GLY A 151 -8.71 8.87 -4.22
C GLY A 151 -9.70 8.39 -3.14
N ARG A 152 -10.94 8.89 -3.18
CA ARG A 152 -12.08 8.37 -2.40
C ARG A 152 -12.85 7.31 -3.19
#